data_AF-C5KVK6-F1
#
_entry.id   AF-C5KVK6-F1
#
_cell.length_a   1.000
_cell.length_b   1.000
_cell.length_c   1.000
_cell.angle_alpha   90.00
_cell.angle_beta   90.00
_cell.angle_gamma   90.00
#
_symmetry.space_group_name_H-M   'P 1'
#
loop_
_entity.id
_entity.type
_entity.pdbx_description
1 polymer ?
#
loop_
_entity_poly.entity_id
_entity_poly.type
_entity_poly.pdbx_seq_one_letter_code
_entity_poly.pdbx_strand_id
1 'polypeptide(L)'
;VEDGIGKVMVHVCAPLTADIANRNGGYVVRAACDEQDATIKHDDADLVKEFAYRWGGLEDPQIRIDNDFIDSCRNVVMGTNSAVHTLEQAWVDHVGRGSASTMMVARRYIKVRQQTSQSLSCDPVVEPPENDNGVYRISLKCQSERVMVSCTVADAAVLFATQWGGYSRKEVAVRPQPGVCTACRVGGDGGWQVAMQTITLTQSVRYLHVQRQSERRVLTCGALRQNPEIRLDEYVIPMECRDERMRAEEKVEMVCGSATAAVEVSRGPFCGKADATVRGFSA
;
A
#
# COMPACT_ATOMS: atom_id res chain seq x y z
N VAL A 1 20.02 -38.61 -1.37
CA VAL A 1 19.56 -37.95 -0.15
C VAL A 1 18.41 -37.06 -0.56
N GLU A 2 17.19 -37.53 -0.27
CA GLU A 2 15.94 -36.78 -0.45
C GLU A 2 15.91 -35.63 0.55
N ASP A 3 15.63 -34.41 0.10
CA ASP A 3 15.32 -33.28 0.99
C ASP A 3 13.98 -32.65 0.56
N GLY A 4 12.90 -33.32 0.95
CA GLY A 4 11.85 -32.83 1.86
C GLY A 4 11.29 -31.40 1.81
N ILE A 5 11.61 -30.54 0.85
CA ILE A 5 10.92 -29.24 0.71
C ILE A 5 9.69 -29.48 -0.15
N GLY A 6 8.54 -29.63 0.50
CA GLY A 6 7.24 -29.82 -0.15
C GLY A 6 7.08 -28.87 -1.34
N LYS A 7 6.78 -29.41 -2.51
CA LYS A 7 6.48 -28.62 -3.71
C LYS A 7 5.39 -27.61 -3.34
N VAL A 8 5.71 -26.33 -3.36
CA VAL A 8 4.70 -25.27 -3.24
C VAL A 8 3.82 -25.37 -4.48
N MET A 9 2.60 -25.89 -4.29
CA MET A 9 1.60 -25.95 -5.35
C MET A 9 0.88 -24.61 -5.38
N VAL A 10 0.95 -23.94 -6.53
CA VAL A 10 0.23 -22.69 -6.80
C VAL A 10 -1.05 -23.06 -7.54
N HIS A 11 -2.20 -22.69 -6.98
CA HIS A 11 -3.51 -22.92 -7.58
C HIS A 11 -4.12 -21.59 -7.98
N VAL A 12 -4.84 -21.57 -9.11
CA VAL A 12 -5.68 -20.43 -9.47
C VAL A 12 -7.02 -20.61 -8.75
N CYS A 13 -7.40 -19.60 -7.98
CA CYS A 13 -8.64 -19.61 -7.21
C CYS A 13 -9.58 -18.52 -7.70
N ALA A 14 -10.86 -18.85 -7.76
CA ALA A 14 -11.94 -17.90 -8.01
C ALA A 14 -12.11 -16.92 -6.83
N PRO A 15 -12.75 -15.76 -7.07
CA PRO A 15 -13.30 -14.92 -6.01
C PRO A 15 -14.15 -15.76 -5.04
N LEU A 16 -14.21 -15.38 -3.76
CA LEU A 16 -15.04 -16.13 -2.80
C LEU A 16 -16.50 -16.01 -3.20
N THR A 17 -17.19 -17.15 -3.23
CA THR A 17 -18.57 -17.26 -3.69
C THR A 17 -19.56 -17.48 -2.54
N ALA A 18 -19.08 -17.50 -1.29
CA ALA A 18 -19.88 -17.80 -0.11
C ALA A 18 -19.52 -16.86 1.05
N ASP A 19 -20.54 -16.42 1.76
CA ASP A 19 -20.43 -15.60 2.98
C ASP A 19 -19.55 -16.26 4.05
N ILE A 20 -19.05 -15.43 4.97
CA ILE A 20 -18.36 -15.92 6.17
C ILE A 20 -19.32 -16.78 6.99
N ALA A 21 -19.02 -18.06 7.10
CA ALA A 21 -19.76 -18.98 7.95
C ALA A 21 -19.06 -19.14 9.30
N ASN A 22 -19.80 -19.00 10.39
CA ASN A 22 -19.32 -19.44 11.70
C ASN A 22 -19.49 -20.97 11.80
N ARG A 23 -18.39 -21.70 11.89
CA ARG A 23 -18.38 -23.17 12.00
C ARG A 23 -17.33 -23.63 13.01
N ASN A 24 -17.76 -24.47 13.96
CA ASN A 24 -16.89 -25.12 14.94
C ASN A 24 -15.92 -24.14 15.63
N GLY A 25 -16.45 -23.06 16.21
CA GLY A 25 -15.69 -22.12 17.03
C GLY A 25 -14.80 -21.13 16.26
N GLY A 26 -15.00 -20.97 14.95
CA GLY A 26 -14.29 -19.94 14.17
C GLY A 26 -15.03 -19.58 12.88
N TYR A 27 -14.53 -18.54 12.21
CA TYR A 27 -15.08 -17.96 11.00
C TYR A 27 -14.38 -18.54 9.77
N VAL A 28 -15.15 -18.89 8.74
CA VAL A 28 -14.66 -19.64 7.59
C VAL A 28 -15.10 -19.01 6.28
N VAL A 29 -14.18 -18.93 5.31
CA VAL A 29 -14.47 -18.58 3.90
C VAL A 29 -13.97 -19.66 2.96
N ARG A 30 -14.63 -19.79 1.81
CA ARG A 30 -14.33 -20.82 0.82
C ARG A 30 -14.06 -20.20 -0.55
N ALA A 31 -13.00 -20.66 -1.20
CA ALA A 31 -12.64 -20.31 -2.56
C ALA A 31 -12.66 -21.58 -3.42
N ALA A 32 -13.35 -21.55 -4.56
CA ALA A 32 -13.19 -22.60 -5.55
C ALA A 32 -11.84 -22.42 -6.26
N CYS A 33 -10.95 -23.40 -6.19
CA CYS A 33 -9.69 -23.42 -6.92
C CYS A 33 -9.67 -24.59 -7.92
N ASP A 34 -8.83 -24.49 -8.96
CA ASP A 34 -8.81 -25.38 -10.14
C ASP A 34 -9.40 -26.79 -9.94
N GLU A 35 -8.84 -27.61 -9.04
CA GLU A 35 -9.31 -28.98 -8.76
C GLU A 35 -9.84 -29.19 -7.33
N GLN A 36 -9.79 -28.16 -6.47
CA GLN A 36 -10.12 -28.28 -5.04
C GLN A 36 -10.70 -26.99 -4.47
N ASP A 37 -11.70 -27.12 -3.59
CA ASP A 37 -12.17 -26.00 -2.79
C ASP A 37 -11.23 -25.74 -1.61
N ALA A 38 -10.66 -24.53 -1.55
CA ALA A 38 -9.89 -24.07 -0.41
C ALA A 38 -10.82 -23.55 0.69
N THR A 39 -10.59 -23.99 1.92
CA THR A 39 -11.28 -23.49 3.11
C THR A 39 -10.29 -22.74 4.00
N ILE A 40 -10.55 -21.46 4.24
CA ILE A 40 -9.74 -20.60 5.09
C ILE A 40 -10.52 -20.35 6.39
N LYS A 41 -9.89 -20.62 7.54
CA LYS A 41 -10.50 -20.46 8.87
C LYS A 41 -9.66 -19.54 9.75
N HIS A 42 -10.32 -18.67 10.50
CA HIS A 42 -9.70 -17.89 11.57
C HIS A 42 -10.68 -17.67 12.72
N ASP A 43 -10.19 -17.47 13.94
CA ASP A 43 -11.05 -17.35 15.13
C ASP A 43 -11.60 -15.93 15.31
N ASP A 44 -10.89 -14.94 14.76
CA ASP A 44 -11.32 -13.54 14.69
C ASP A 44 -12.15 -13.24 13.43
N ALA A 45 -13.36 -12.72 13.61
CA ALA A 45 -14.28 -12.39 12.54
C ALA A 45 -13.76 -11.27 11.61
N ASP A 46 -13.08 -10.27 12.16
CA ASP A 46 -12.68 -9.08 11.42
C ASP A 46 -11.49 -9.39 10.52
N LEU A 47 -10.59 -10.28 10.95
CA LEU A 47 -9.49 -10.77 10.12
C LEU A 47 -9.98 -11.65 8.96
N VAL A 48 -11.03 -12.46 9.14
CA VAL A 48 -11.64 -13.21 8.02
C VAL A 48 -12.33 -12.26 7.04
N LYS A 49 -13.02 -11.23 7.53
CA LYS A 49 -13.61 -10.20 6.67
C LYS A 49 -12.56 -9.49 5.83
N GLU A 50 -11.47 -9.08 6.45
CA GLU A 50 -10.37 -8.41 5.77
C GLU A 50 -9.70 -9.33 4.74
N PHE A 51 -9.44 -10.60 5.09
CA PHE A 51 -8.89 -11.59 4.17
C PHE A 51 -9.80 -11.76 2.96
N ALA A 52 -11.10 -11.97 3.18
CA ALA A 52 -12.06 -12.23 2.13
C ALA A 52 -12.31 -11.02 1.24
N TYR A 53 -12.25 -9.82 1.81
CA TYR A 53 -12.22 -8.57 1.08
C TYR A 53 -11.01 -8.47 0.15
N ARG A 54 -9.79 -8.71 0.68
CA ARG A 54 -8.53 -8.66 -0.10
C ARG A 54 -8.43 -9.77 -1.15
N TRP A 55 -9.12 -10.90 -0.94
CA TRP A 55 -9.25 -12.01 -1.88
C TRP A 55 -10.26 -11.74 -3.00
N GLY A 56 -11.16 -10.77 -2.79
CA GLY A 56 -12.14 -10.31 -3.78
C GLY A 56 -13.53 -10.92 -3.65
N GLY A 57 -13.95 -11.33 -2.45
CA GLY A 57 -15.13 -12.19 -2.30
C GLY A 57 -16.12 -11.91 -1.15
N LEU A 58 -16.11 -10.75 -0.49
CA LEU A 58 -17.22 -10.42 0.44
C LEU A 58 -18.15 -9.34 -0.11
N GLU A 59 -19.45 -9.65 -0.01
CA GLU A 59 -20.56 -8.94 -0.63
C GLU A 59 -21.06 -7.70 0.14
N ASP A 60 -20.70 -7.51 1.42
CA ASP A 60 -20.99 -6.26 2.15
C ASP A 60 -20.10 -6.02 3.38
N PRO A 61 -19.09 -5.12 3.29
CA PRO A 61 -18.32 -4.70 4.45
C PRO A 61 -18.50 -3.22 4.85
N GLN A 62 -19.37 -2.42 4.21
CA GLN A 62 -19.45 -0.95 4.38
C GLN A 62 -18.09 -0.31 4.77
N ILE A 63 -17.12 -0.40 3.87
CA ILE A 63 -15.73 -0.05 4.22
C ILE A 63 -15.62 1.45 4.30
N ARG A 64 -15.37 1.97 5.50
CA ARG A 64 -14.90 3.34 5.71
C ARG A 64 -13.39 3.34 5.68
N ILE A 65 -12.81 4.24 4.89
CA ILE A 65 -11.38 4.53 4.94
C ILE A 65 -11.11 5.23 6.28
N ASP A 66 -10.06 4.78 6.99
CA ASP A 66 -9.68 5.30 8.31
C ASP A 66 -9.40 6.80 8.27
N ASN A 67 -9.74 7.51 9.35
CA ASN A 67 -9.55 8.94 9.48
C ASN A 67 -8.07 9.34 9.40
N ASP A 68 -7.17 8.51 9.92
CA ASP A 68 -5.72 8.77 9.86
C ASP A 68 -5.21 8.83 8.40
N PHE A 69 -5.81 8.06 7.49
CA PHE A 69 -5.52 8.13 6.05
C PHE A 69 -6.19 9.32 5.39
N ILE A 70 -7.42 9.66 5.78
CA ILE A 70 -8.12 10.84 5.27
C ILE A 70 -7.32 12.11 5.60
N ASP A 71 -6.74 12.21 6.78
CA ASP A 71 -5.90 13.35 7.17
C ASP A 71 -4.63 13.45 6.31
N SER A 72 -4.08 12.33 5.86
CA SER A 72 -2.96 12.28 4.92
C SER A 72 -3.37 12.58 3.47
N CYS A 73 -4.65 12.41 3.11
CA CYS A 73 -5.22 12.58 1.76
C CYS A 73 -6.28 13.69 1.70
N ARG A 74 -6.07 14.77 2.46
CA ARG A 74 -7.11 15.74 2.80
C ARG A 74 -7.53 16.68 1.67
N ASN A 75 -6.69 16.86 0.67
CA ASN A 75 -6.92 17.87 -0.37
C ASN A 75 -7.60 17.27 -1.59
N VAL A 76 -8.72 17.84 -2.00
CA VAL A 76 -9.51 17.41 -3.16
C VAL A 76 -9.69 18.57 -4.12
N VAL A 77 -9.40 18.35 -5.40
CA VAL A 77 -9.66 19.31 -6.48
C VAL A 77 -10.68 18.68 -7.42
N MET A 78 -11.74 19.43 -7.76
CA MET A 78 -12.84 18.94 -8.61
C MET A 78 -12.88 19.72 -9.92
N GLY A 79 -12.96 19.00 -11.04
CA GLY A 79 -13.02 19.57 -12.38
C GLY A 79 -11.74 20.32 -12.76
N THR A 80 -11.90 21.38 -13.56
CA THR A 80 -10.81 22.28 -13.96
C THR A 80 -10.58 23.43 -13.00
N ASN A 81 -11.45 23.56 -11.98
CA ASN A 81 -11.36 24.62 -11.01
C ASN A 81 -10.22 24.29 -10.04
N SER A 82 -9.22 25.15 -9.95
CA SER A 82 -8.08 24.97 -9.03
C SER A 82 -8.42 25.18 -7.55
N ALA A 83 -9.71 25.17 -7.20
CA ALA A 83 -10.17 25.30 -5.83
C ALA A 83 -9.84 24.02 -5.06
N VAL A 84 -9.17 24.17 -3.93
CA VAL A 84 -8.85 23.07 -3.03
C VAL A 84 -9.96 22.93 -2.00
N HIS A 85 -10.50 21.72 -1.89
CA HIS A 85 -11.55 21.33 -0.97
C HIS A 85 -11.03 20.25 0.00
N THR A 86 -11.78 20.01 1.07
CA THR A 86 -11.36 19.09 2.12
C THR A 86 -12.07 17.74 2.00
N LEU A 87 -11.32 16.65 1.87
CA LEU A 87 -11.84 15.29 2.04
C LEU A 87 -12.18 15.07 3.52
N GLU A 88 -13.43 14.73 3.80
CA GLU A 88 -13.88 14.41 5.17
C GLU A 88 -13.98 12.92 5.41
N GLN A 89 -14.50 12.18 4.42
CA GLN A 89 -14.77 10.75 4.52
C GLN A 89 -14.69 10.12 3.14
N ALA A 90 -14.39 8.83 3.10
CA ALA A 90 -14.37 8.05 1.88
C ALA A 90 -14.82 6.63 2.23
N TRP A 91 -15.81 6.09 1.51
CA TRP A 91 -16.37 4.77 1.81
C TRP A 91 -16.90 4.03 0.59
N VAL A 92 -17.05 2.73 0.73
CA VAL A 92 -17.67 1.84 -0.26
C VAL A 92 -18.95 1.26 0.31
N ASP A 93 -20.03 1.37 -0.44
CA ASP A 93 -21.36 0.86 -0.13
C ASP A 93 -21.75 -0.20 -1.16
N HIS A 94 -22.49 -1.21 -0.78
CA HIS A 94 -22.94 -2.27 -1.67
C HIS A 94 -24.45 -2.16 -1.83
N VAL A 95 -24.90 -1.74 -3.02
CA VAL A 95 -26.34 -1.60 -3.30
C VAL A 95 -26.80 -2.83 -4.08
N GLY A 96 -27.72 -3.59 -3.48
CA GLY A 96 -28.39 -4.70 -4.17
C GLY A 96 -29.18 -4.19 -5.39
N ARG A 97 -29.00 -4.82 -6.55
CA ARG A 97 -29.98 -4.68 -7.64
C ARG A 97 -31.23 -5.46 -7.22
N GLY A 98 -32.38 -4.81 -7.24
CA GLY A 98 -33.63 -5.26 -6.62
C GLY A 98 -34.02 -6.74 -6.82
N SER A 99 -34.76 -7.23 -5.80
CA SER A 99 -35.51 -8.49 -5.58
C SER A 99 -35.18 -9.82 -6.26
N ALA A 100 -34.19 -9.95 -7.14
CA ALA A 100 -33.90 -11.24 -7.79
C ALA A 100 -32.43 -11.46 -8.19
N SER A 101 -31.54 -10.47 -8.02
CA SER A 101 -30.11 -10.65 -8.30
C SER A 101 -29.29 -10.66 -7.02
N THR A 102 -28.61 -11.77 -6.75
CA THR A 102 -27.53 -11.91 -5.75
C THR A 102 -26.28 -11.07 -6.08
N MET A 103 -26.28 -10.32 -7.19
CA MET A 103 -25.15 -9.48 -7.59
C MET A 103 -25.21 -8.10 -6.92
N MET A 104 -24.43 -7.93 -5.86
CA MET A 104 -24.17 -6.65 -5.20
C MET A 104 -23.22 -5.80 -6.06
N VAL A 105 -23.57 -4.53 -6.31
CA VAL A 105 -22.67 -3.59 -7.00
C VAL A 105 -22.04 -2.66 -5.97
N ALA A 106 -20.71 -2.70 -5.87
CA ALA A 106 -19.94 -1.76 -5.07
C ALA A 106 -20.05 -0.34 -5.65
N ARG A 107 -20.64 0.58 -4.89
CA ARG A 107 -20.66 2.02 -5.15
C ARG A 107 -19.69 2.71 -4.20
N ARG A 108 -18.90 3.65 -4.70
CA ARG A 108 -17.87 4.34 -3.92
C ARG A 108 -18.28 5.78 -3.72
N TYR A 109 -18.03 6.32 -2.53
CA TYR A 109 -18.44 7.68 -2.20
C TYR A 109 -17.34 8.41 -1.44
N ILE A 110 -17.04 9.63 -1.86
CA ILE A 110 -16.28 10.59 -1.06
C ILE A 110 -17.24 11.64 -0.50
N LYS A 111 -16.95 12.12 0.71
CA LYS A 111 -17.58 13.31 1.29
C LYS A 111 -16.57 14.43 1.30
N VAL A 112 -16.90 15.51 0.59
CA VAL A 112 -16.02 16.67 0.41
C VAL A 112 -16.68 17.89 1.02
N ARG A 113 -15.92 18.62 1.85
CA ARG A 113 -16.33 19.91 2.41
C ARG A 113 -15.87 21.03 1.48
N GLN A 114 -16.84 21.70 0.86
CA GLN A 114 -16.65 23.00 0.20
C GLN A 114 -17.18 24.11 1.13
N GLN A 115 -18.28 24.78 0.77
CA GLN A 115 -19.09 25.60 1.68
C GLN A 115 -20.03 24.74 2.54
N THR A 116 -20.56 23.66 1.96
CA THR A 116 -21.33 22.61 2.64
C THR A 116 -20.69 21.25 2.33
N SER A 117 -20.92 20.26 3.18
CA SER A 117 -20.45 18.90 2.92
C SER A 117 -21.34 18.21 1.90
N GLN A 118 -20.74 17.73 0.82
CA GLN A 118 -21.43 16.99 -0.25
C GLN A 118 -20.84 15.59 -0.39
N SER A 119 -21.71 14.61 -0.61
CA SER A 119 -21.30 13.24 -0.95
C SER A 119 -21.33 13.04 -2.46
N LEU A 120 -20.24 12.52 -3.02
CA LEU A 120 -20.06 12.31 -4.46
C LEU A 120 -19.88 10.82 -4.71
N SER A 121 -20.64 10.27 -5.66
CA SER A 121 -20.46 8.89 -6.13
C SER A 121 -19.34 8.84 -7.16
N CYS A 122 -18.40 7.92 -6.98
CA CYS A 122 -17.17 7.82 -7.76
C CYS A 122 -16.98 6.43 -8.37
N ASP A 123 -16.27 6.42 -9.49
CA ASP A 123 -15.78 5.23 -10.16
C ASP A 123 -14.58 4.61 -9.39
N PRO A 124 -14.25 3.33 -9.67
CA PRO A 124 -13.04 2.70 -9.17
C PRO A 124 -11.77 3.46 -9.56
N VAL A 125 -10.71 3.35 -8.74
CA VAL A 125 -9.38 3.83 -9.13
C VAL A 125 -8.81 2.81 -10.11
N VAL A 126 -8.44 3.25 -11.31
CA VAL A 126 -7.84 2.38 -12.34
C VAL A 126 -6.38 2.76 -12.62
N GLU A 127 -5.99 3.98 -12.30
CA GLU A 127 -4.65 4.51 -12.50
C GLU A 127 -3.85 4.52 -11.19
N PRO A 128 -2.53 4.29 -11.24
CA PRO A 128 -1.67 4.41 -10.07
C PRO A 128 -1.65 5.85 -9.54
N PRO A 129 -1.44 6.06 -8.24
CA PRO A 129 -1.14 7.39 -7.72
C PRO A 129 0.07 8.02 -8.43
N GLU A 130 -0.07 9.25 -8.91
CA GLU A 130 0.99 10.02 -9.55
C GLU A 130 1.76 10.84 -8.51
N ASN A 131 3.09 10.83 -8.55
CA ASN A 131 3.90 11.69 -7.68
C ASN A 131 4.30 12.97 -8.42
N ASP A 132 3.87 14.12 -7.91
CA ASP A 132 4.33 15.44 -8.31
C ASP A 132 5.00 16.13 -7.10
N ASN A 133 6.34 16.16 -7.11
CA ASN A 133 7.17 16.84 -6.11
C ASN A 133 6.81 16.50 -4.66
N GLY A 134 6.49 15.24 -4.39
CA GLY A 134 6.16 14.76 -3.04
C GLY A 134 4.68 14.82 -2.68
N VAL A 135 3.84 15.31 -3.57
CA VAL A 135 2.38 15.21 -3.48
C VAL A 135 1.91 14.06 -4.36
N TYR A 136 1.23 13.10 -3.75
CA TYR A 136 0.68 11.93 -4.42
C TYR A 136 -0.75 12.19 -4.85
N ARG A 137 -1.03 12.13 -6.14
CA ARG A 137 -2.31 12.48 -6.72
C ARG A 137 -3.03 11.24 -7.23
N ILE A 138 -4.27 11.05 -6.79
CA ILE A 138 -5.14 9.96 -7.19
C ILE A 138 -6.25 10.55 -8.05
N SER A 139 -6.36 10.07 -9.28
CA SER A 139 -7.38 10.49 -10.22
C SER A 139 -8.63 9.62 -10.09
N LEU A 140 -9.74 10.24 -9.70
CA LEU A 140 -11.07 9.65 -9.61
C LEU A 140 -11.97 10.28 -10.66
N LYS A 141 -13.01 9.55 -11.05
CA LYS A 141 -14.15 10.13 -11.79
C LYS A 141 -15.37 10.06 -10.88
N CYS A 142 -15.94 11.20 -10.52
CA CYS A 142 -17.10 11.28 -9.64
C CYS A 142 -18.22 12.05 -10.33
N GLN A 143 -19.42 11.47 -10.42
CA GLN A 143 -20.60 12.10 -11.06
C GLN A 143 -20.33 12.71 -12.46
N SER A 144 -19.42 12.11 -13.23
CA SER A 144 -18.93 12.58 -14.55
C SER A 144 -17.84 13.67 -14.54
N GLU A 145 -17.41 14.14 -13.38
CA GLU A 145 -16.28 15.06 -13.23
C GLU A 145 -15.00 14.32 -12.83
N ARG A 146 -13.85 14.83 -13.27
CA ARG A 146 -12.55 14.38 -12.76
C ARG A 146 -12.33 14.98 -11.37
N VAL A 147 -11.97 14.15 -10.41
CA VAL A 147 -11.66 14.53 -9.04
C VAL A 147 -10.26 14.07 -8.71
N MET A 148 -9.42 14.98 -8.24
CA MET A 148 -8.05 14.69 -7.84
C MET A 148 -7.96 14.72 -6.32
N VAL A 149 -7.71 13.56 -5.71
CA VAL A 149 -7.38 13.45 -4.28
C VAL A 149 -5.87 13.54 -4.14
N SER A 150 -5.38 14.42 -3.28
CA SER A 150 -3.96 14.64 -3.05
C SER A 150 -3.58 14.21 -1.65
N CYS A 151 -2.56 13.35 -1.57
CA CYS A 151 -1.98 12.87 -0.34
C CYS A 151 -0.55 13.38 -0.18
N THR A 152 -0.16 13.70 1.04
CA THR A 152 1.23 14.07 1.38
C THR A 152 2.10 12.86 1.67
N VAL A 153 1.47 11.70 1.88
CA VAL A 153 2.14 10.43 2.18
C VAL A 153 1.83 9.42 1.09
N ALA A 154 2.87 8.78 0.53
CA ALA A 154 2.72 7.75 -0.49
C ALA A 154 1.79 6.63 -0.05
N ASP A 155 1.93 6.24 1.22
CA ASP A 155 1.18 5.19 1.91
C ASP A 155 -0.31 5.35 1.79
N ALA A 156 -0.77 6.51 2.24
CA ALA A 156 -2.16 6.85 2.24
C ALA A 156 -2.68 6.86 0.80
N ALA A 157 -1.87 7.30 -0.16
CA ALA A 157 -2.28 7.30 -1.56
C ALA A 157 -2.46 5.89 -2.14
N VAL A 158 -1.50 4.99 -1.89
CA VAL A 158 -1.60 3.61 -2.39
C VAL A 158 -2.70 2.84 -1.67
N LEU A 159 -2.79 2.99 -0.35
CA LEU A 159 -3.81 2.31 0.44
C LEU A 159 -5.20 2.82 0.07
N PHE A 160 -5.37 4.13 -0.11
CA PHE A 160 -6.60 4.71 -0.66
C PHE A 160 -6.92 4.08 -2.01
N ALA A 161 -6.00 4.10 -2.98
CA ALA A 161 -6.23 3.54 -4.31
C ALA A 161 -6.59 2.04 -4.30
N THR A 162 -5.95 1.27 -3.41
CA THR A 162 -6.16 -0.17 -3.27
C THR A 162 -7.48 -0.48 -2.56
N GLN A 163 -7.79 0.22 -1.47
CA GLN A 163 -9.05 0.06 -0.73
C GLN A 163 -10.24 0.65 -1.49
N TRP A 164 -10.04 1.61 -2.39
CA TRP A 164 -11.08 2.10 -3.28
C TRP A 164 -11.53 1.01 -4.26
N GLY A 165 -10.65 0.06 -4.60
CA GLY A 165 -10.93 -1.02 -5.53
C GLY A 165 -10.83 -0.59 -7.01
N GLY A 166 -10.66 -1.57 -7.90
CA GLY A 166 -10.38 -1.38 -9.34
C GLY A 166 -8.89 -1.35 -9.67
N TYR A 167 -8.06 -0.94 -8.71
CA TYR A 167 -6.61 -0.90 -8.86
C TYR A 167 -6.02 -2.28 -8.57
N SER A 168 -5.83 -3.08 -9.62
CA SER A 168 -5.33 -4.47 -9.51
C SER A 168 -3.84 -4.58 -9.25
N ARG A 169 -3.09 -3.50 -9.51
CA ARG A 169 -1.64 -3.47 -9.34
C ARG A 169 -1.33 -3.09 -7.90
N LYS A 170 -0.80 -4.03 -7.13
CA LYS A 170 -0.34 -3.80 -5.74
C LYS A 170 1.00 -3.06 -5.69
N GLU A 171 1.44 -2.51 -6.82
CA GLU A 171 2.73 -1.91 -7.06
C GLU A 171 2.58 -0.43 -7.33
N VAL A 172 3.31 0.40 -6.60
CA VAL A 172 3.46 1.82 -6.94
C VAL A 172 4.93 2.14 -7.08
N ALA A 173 5.28 2.67 -8.25
CA ALA A 173 6.57 3.27 -8.51
C ALA A 173 6.61 4.63 -7.82
N VAL A 174 7.26 4.69 -6.67
CA VAL A 174 7.49 5.94 -5.94
C VAL A 174 8.86 6.47 -6.33
N ARG A 175 8.88 7.68 -6.87
CA ARG A 175 10.13 8.46 -6.93
C ARG A 175 10.39 9.06 -5.56
N PRO A 176 11.56 8.85 -4.94
CA PRO A 176 11.90 9.53 -3.70
C PRO A 176 11.84 11.04 -3.91
N GLN A 177 11.38 11.78 -2.90
CA GLN A 177 11.50 13.23 -2.93
C GLN A 177 12.99 13.60 -2.96
N PRO A 178 13.43 14.53 -3.83
CA PRO A 178 14.82 15.00 -3.84
C PRO A 178 15.26 15.46 -2.44
N GLY A 179 16.41 14.98 -1.97
CA GLY A 179 16.94 15.31 -0.63
C GLY A 179 16.35 14.51 0.53
N VAL A 180 15.29 13.73 0.32
CA VAL A 180 14.69 12.86 1.35
C VAL A 180 15.14 11.41 1.12
N CYS A 181 16.09 10.96 1.93
CA CYS A 181 16.58 9.56 1.93
C CYS A 181 16.94 9.02 0.53
N THR A 182 17.61 9.84 -0.29
CA THR A 182 17.93 9.54 -1.70
C THR A 182 19.28 8.89 -1.88
N ALA A 183 20.21 9.09 -0.95
CA ALA A 183 21.51 8.43 -0.97
C ALA A 183 21.42 7.05 -0.30
N CYS A 184 22.23 6.10 -0.76
CA CYS A 184 22.36 4.80 -0.10
C CYS A 184 23.77 4.21 -0.21
N ARG A 185 24.04 3.22 0.64
CA ARG A 185 25.21 2.34 0.58
C ARG A 185 24.73 0.92 0.33
N VAL A 186 25.39 0.19 -0.57
CA VAL A 186 25.05 -1.21 -0.91
C VAL A 186 26.29 -2.07 -0.69
N GLY A 187 26.23 -3.03 0.22
CA GLY A 187 27.38 -3.88 0.55
C GLY A 187 28.55 -3.12 1.20
N GLY A 188 28.31 -1.91 1.72
CA GLY A 188 29.33 -1.00 2.23
C GLY A 188 29.86 0.02 1.21
N ASP A 189 29.53 -0.15 -0.08
CA ASP A 189 29.89 0.80 -1.12
C ASP A 189 28.98 2.03 -1.09
N GLY A 190 29.55 3.22 -0.97
CA GLY A 190 28.83 4.48 -1.09
C GLY A 190 28.61 4.95 -2.54
N GLY A 191 27.95 6.11 -2.67
CA GLY A 191 27.73 6.78 -3.96
C GLY A 191 26.51 6.29 -4.75
N TRP A 192 25.70 5.41 -4.18
CA TRP A 192 24.45 4.97 -4.78
C TRP A 192 23.33 5.98 -4.52
N GLN A 193 22.49 6.18 -5.52
CA GLN A 193 21.31 7.03 -5.47
C GLN A 193 20.07 6.19 -5.74
N VAL A 194 19.03 6.35 -4.93
CA VAL A 194 17.74 5.73 -5.15
C VAL A 194 17.01 6.51 -6.23
N ALA A 195 16.94 5.97 -7.44
CA ALA A 195 16.26 6.60 -8.57
C ALA A 195 14.74 6.41 -8.49
N MET A 196 14.31 5.24 -8.02
CA MET A 196 12.92 4.83 -7.95
C MET A 196 12.77 3.68 -6.96
N GLN A 197 11.58 3.55 -6.40
CA GLN A 197 11.22 2.43 -5.54
C GLN A 197 9.90 1.83 -6.06
N THR A 198 9.79 0.51 -6.11
CA THR A 198 8.52 -0.18 -6.38
C THR A 198 8.11 -0.92 -5.12
N ILE A 199 6.91 -0.65 -4.60
CA ILE A 199 6.42 -1.24 -3.35
C ILE A 199 5.31 -2.23 -3.67
N THR A 200 5.41 -3.48 -3.20
CA THR A 200 4.35 -4.48 -3.38
C THR A 200 3.57 -4.69 -2.07
N LEU A 201 2.33 -4.20 -2.00
CA LEU A 201 1.54 -4.17 -0.77
C LEU A 201 1.19 -5.54 -0.16
N THR A 202 1.28 -6.65 -0.90
CA THR A 202 0.89 -7.98 -0.38
C THR A 202 2.01 -8.89 0.06
N GLN A 203 3.28 -8.50 -0.16
CA GLN A 203 4.41 -9.36 0.18
C GLN A 203 5.35 -8.73 1.20
N SER A 204 5.10 -7.49 1.63
CA SER A 204 6.07 -6.71 2.41
C SER A 204 7.45 -6.68 1.72
N VAL A 205 7.41 -6.66 0.38
CA VAL A 205 8.59 -6.67 -0.51
C VAL A 205 8.69 -5.31 -1.19
N ARG A 206 9.92 -4.78 -1.18
CA ARG A 206 10.32 -3.50 -1.76
C ARG A 206 11.33 -3.78 -2.86
N TYR A 207 11.24 -3.08 -3.97
CA TYR A 207 12.28 -3.03 -4.98
C TYR A 207 12.92 -1.64 -4.97
N LEU A 208 14.21 -1.55 -4.66
CA LEU A 208 15.00 -0.33 -4.78
C LEU A 208 15.72 -0.32 -6.12
N HIS A 209 15.38 0.64 -6.98
CA HIS A 209 16.13 0.91 -8.20
C HIS A 209 17.23 1.91 -7.84
N VAL A 210 18.44 1.40 -7.65
CA VAL A 210 19.61 2.21 -7.29
C VAL A 210 20.51 2.41 -8.50
N GLN A 211 21.10 3.59 -8.58
CA GLN A 211 22.01 3.97 -9.65
C GLN A 211 23.30 4.58 -9.08
N ARG A 212 24.42 4.25 -9.72
CA ARG A 212 25.74 4.82 -9.45
C ARG A 212 26.46 4.98 -10.77
N GLN A 213 26.68 6.22 -11.21
CA GLN A 213 27.24 6.52 -12.53
C GLN A 213 26.45 5.83 -13.66
N SER A 214 27.06 4.89 -14.40
CA SER A 214 26.41 4.08 -15.44
C SER A 214 25.79 2.78 -14.92
N GLU A 215 26.03 2.43 -13.66
CA GLU A 215 25.58 1.19 -13.03
C GLU A 215 24.15 1.35 -12.49
N ARG A 216 23.29 0.36 -12.78
CA ARG A 216 21.91 0.27 -12.27
C ARG A 216 21.65 -1.12 -11.68
N ARG A 217 21.09 -1.15 -10.47
CA ARG A 217 20.71 -2.38 -9.75
C ARG A 217 19.26 -2.27 -9.26
N VAL A 218 18.60 -3.43 -9.19
CA VAL A 218 17.28 -3.58 -8.57
C VAL A 218 17.47 -4.48 -7.35
N LEU A 219 17.19 -3.95 -6.18
CA LEU A 219 17.39 -4.65 -4.91
C LEU A 219 16.04 -4.95 -4.28
N THR A 220 15.80 -6.22 -3.97
CA THR A 220 14.58 -6.69 -3.34
C THR A 220 14.77 -6.72 -1.84
N CYS A 221 14.18 -5.76 -1.13
CA CYS A 221 14.31 -5.56 0.30
C CYS A 221 13.07 -6.05 1.05
N GLY A 222 13.29 -6.62 2.24
CA GLY A 222 12.22 -6.98 3.16
C GLY A 222 11.67 -5.78 3.94
N ALA A 223 10.69 -6.05 4.81
CA ALA A 223 10.19 -5.08 5.78
C ALA A 223 11.30 -4.61 6.74
N LEU A 224 11.20 -3.35 7.21
CA LEU A 224 12.20 -2.79 8.10
C LEU A 224 12.04 -3.37 9.50
N ARG A 225 13.08 -4.05 9.99
CA ARG A 225 13.08 -4.64 11.34
C ARG A 225 13.68 -3.70 12.39
N GLN A 226 14.50 -2.75 11.98
CA GLN A 226 15.31 -1.91 12.86
C GLN A 226 14.88 -0.46 12.81
N ASN A 227 15.17 0.29 13.88
CA ASN A 227 14.92 1.73 13.90
C ASN A 227 15.99 2.46 13.07
N PRO A 228 15.69 3.64 12.52
CA PRO A 228 16.74 4.51 12.02
C PRO A 228 17.76 4.83 13.12
N GLU A 229 19.01 4.98 12.71
CA GLU A 229 20.15 5.22 13.59
C GLU A 229 20.83 6.56 13.25
N ILE A 230 21.41 7.20 14.25
CA ILE A 230 22.34 8.33 14.04
C ILE A 230 23.76 7.77 13.98
N ARG A 231 24.44 7.97 12.85
CA ARG A 231 25.84 7.58 12.67
C ARG A 231 26.60 8.73 12.01
N LEU A 232 27.63 9.26 12.69
CA LEU A 232 28.50 10.31 12.14
C LEU A 232 27.70 11.51 11.57
N ASP A 233 26.72 12.00 12.33
CA ASP A 233 25.80 13.09 11.95
C ASP A 233 24.87 12.79 10.75
N GLU A 234 24.82 11.54 10.30
CA GLU A 234 23.86 11.06 9.32
C GLU A 234 22.73 10.27 9.98
N TYR A 235 21.54 10.31 9.37
CA TYR A 235 20.42 9.46 9.75
C TYR A 235 20.32 8.28 8.79
N VAL A 236 20.50 7.07 9.31
CA VAL A 236 20.65 5.86 8.50
C VAL A 236 19.50 4.90 8.75
N ILE A 237 18.90 4.39 7.67
CA ILE A 237 17.88 3.34 7.70
C ILE A 237 18.53 2.03 7.20
N PRO A 238 18.88 1.09 8.09
CA PRO A 238 19.47 -0.19 7.70
C PRO A 238 18.40 -1.15 7.16
N MET A 239 18.69 -1.80 6.04
CA MET A 239 17.80 -2.72 5.33
C MET A 239 18.56 -3.98 4.91
N GLU A 240 17.90 -5.12 5.01
CA GLU A 240 18.33 -6.37 4.40
C GLU A 240 17.66 -6.49 3.03
N CYS A 241 18.49 -6.52 1.99
CA CYS A 241 18.04 -6.62 0.61
C CYS A 241 18.70 -7.79 -0.09
N ARG A 242 18.15 -8.19 -1.23
CA ARG A 242 18.71 -9.19 -2.11
C ARG A 242 18.86 -8.58 -3.49
N ASP A 243 20.04 -8.69 -4.07
CA ASP A 243 20.21 -8.33 -5.47
C ASP A 243 19.66 -9.45 -6.35
N GLU A 244 18.71 -9.13 -7.23
CA GLU A 244 18.09 -10.12 -8.12
C GLU A 244 19.08 -10.76 -9.09
N ARG A 245 20.15 -10.04 -9.48
CA ARG A 245 21.19 -10.53 -10.39
C ARG A 245 22.17 -11.46 -9.67
N MET A 246 22.57 -11.10 -8.46
CA MET A 246 23.64 -11.79 -7.72
C MET A 246 23.10 -12.89 -6.80
N ARG A 247 21.78 -12.91 -6.53
CA ARG A 247 21.08 -13.82 -5.59
C ARG A 247 21.62 -13.81 -4.17
N ALA A 248 22.52 -12.89 -3.83
CA ALA A 248 23.13 -12.71 -2.52
C ALA A 248 22.37 -11.68 -1.68
N GLU A 249 22.39 -11.88 -0.37
CA GLU A 249 21.95 -10.88 0.59
C GLU A 249 22.95 -9.72 0.64
N GLU A 250 22.43 -8.51 0.63
CA GLU A 250 23.14 -7.26 0.58
C GLU A 250 22.67 -6.39 1.75
N LYS A 251 23.62 -5.89 2.53
CA LYS A 251 23.34 -4.86 3.53
C LYS A 251 23.17 -3.54 2.80
N VAL A 252 21.99 -2.95 2.90
CA VAL A 252 21.69 -1.65 2.30
C VAL A 252 21.42 -0.64 3.40
N GLU A 253 22.05 0.52 3.29
CA GLU A 253 21.85 1.63 4.21
C GLU A 253 21.30 2.82 3.44
N MET A 254 20.08 3.26 3.75
CA MET A 254 19.52 4.49 3.19
C MET A 254 19.95 5.67 4.06
N VAL A 255 20.46 6.73 3.45
CA VAL A 255 20.98 7.90 4.15
C VAL A 255 20.03 9.07 3.97
N CYS A 256 19.53 9.59 5.09
CA CYS A 256 18.52 10.63 5.19
C CYS A 256 19.12 11.94 5.72
N GLY A 257 18.63 13.07 5.20
CA GLY A 257 19.11 14.40 5.59
C GLY A 257 18.57 14.91 6.95
N SER A 258 17.59 14.24 7.56
CA SER A 258 17.05 14.61 8.87
C SER A 258 16.45 13.43 9.63
N ALA A 259 16.35 13.58 10.96
CA ALA A 259 15.67 12.62 11.84
C ALA A 259 14.21 12.43 11.41
N THR A 260 13.52 13.53 11.11
CA THR A 260 12.12 13.52 10.69
C THR A 260 11.95 12.73 9.40
N ALA A 261 12.78 12.98 8.39
CA ALA A 261 12.75 12.23 7.13
C ALA A 261 13.01 10.74 7.36
N ALA A 262 13.97 10.39 8.22
CA ALA A 262 14.28 8.99 8.52
C ALA A 262 13.11 8.27 9.21
N VAL A 263 12.43 8.94 10.14
CA VAL A 263 11.25 8.42 10.83
C VAL A 263 10.05 8.33 9.90
N GLU A 264 9.77 9.35 9.09
CA GLU A 264 8.66 9.35 8.13
C GLU A 264 8.83 8.23 7.09
N VAL A 265 10.03 8.06 6.54
CA VAL A 265 10.33 6.94 5.65
C VAL A 265 10.23 5.61 6.41
N SER A 266 10.62 5.54 7.68
CA SER A 266 10.54 4.29 8.45
C SER A 266 9.12 3.90 8.89
N ARG A 267 8.26 4.88 9.16
CA ARG A 267 6.85 4.69 9.56
C ARG A 267 5.92 4.48 8.37
N GLY A 268 6.25 5.02 7.22
CA GLY A 268 5.46 4.86 6.00
C GLY A 268 5.47 3.41 5.45
N PRO A 269 4.89 3.19 4.25
CA PRO A 269 4.74 1.86 3.62
C PRO A 269 6.10 1.26 3.36
N PHE A 270 7.03 2.18 3.24
CA PHE A 270 8.39 2.05 2.86
C PHE A 270 9.09 1.03 3.75
N CYS A 271 8.73 0.97 5.02
CA CYS A 271 9.45 0.26 6.05
C CYS A 271 8.50 -0.46 7.04
N GLY A 272 7.26 0.00 7.19
CA GLY A 272 6.22 -0.70 7.97
C GLY A 272 6.45 -0.70 9.48
N LYS A 273 7.31 0.19 9.99
CA LYS A 273 7.64 0.28 11.40
C LYS A 273 6.88 1.43 12.05
N ALA A 274 5.62 1.17 12.42
CA ALA A 274 4.70 2.17 12.97
C ALA A 274 5.25 2.89 14.22
N ASP A 275 6.08 2.21 15.02
CA ASP A 275 6.71 2.71 16.24
C ASP A 275 8.12 3.29 16.01
N ALA A 276 8.52 3.56 14.75
CA ALA A 276 9.89 3.96 14.46
C ALA A 276 10.28 5.25 15.20
N THR A 277 11.46 5.21 15.80
CA THR A 277 12.12 6.33 16.48
C THR A 277 13.59 6.32 16.11
N VAL A 278 14.23 7.49 16.05
CA VAL A 278 15.67 7.55 15.80
C VAL A 278 16.42 7.12 17.06
N ARG A 279 17.27 6.09 16.95
CA ARG A 279 18.17 5.68 18.04
C ARG A 279 19.52 6.34 17.86
N GLY A 280 20.00 7.00 18.90
CA GLY A 280 21.40 7.40 19.01
C GLY A 280 22.24 6.24 19.55
N PHE A 281 23.50 6.15 19.11
CA PHE A 281 24.49 5.42 19.87
C PHE A 281 24.75 6.19 21.16
N SER A 282 24.33 5.67 22.31
CA SER A 282 25.02 6.00 23.56
C SER A 282 26.39 5.34 23.48
N ALA A 283 27.45 6.15 23.53
CA ALA A 283 28.81 5.66 23.72
C ALA A 283 28.93 4.79 24.98
#